data_AF-A0A061JNG6-F1
#
_entry.id   AF-A0A061JNG6-F1
#
_cell.length_a   1.000
_cell.length_b   1.000
_cell.length_c   1.000
_cell.angle_alpha   90.00
_cell.angle_beta   90.00
_cell.angle_gamma   90.00
#
_symmetry.space_group_name_H-M   'P 1'
#
loop_
_entity.id
_entity.type
_entity.pdbx_description
1 polymer ?
#
loop_
_entity_poly.entity_id
_entity_poly.type
_entity_poly.pdbx_seq_one_letter_code
_entity_poly.pdbx_strand_id
1 'polypeptide(L)' 'MPITIPSVPEKLCRKCGELWPADTEFFYRQAAKSDGLGSVCKACYAETPSVTARNRNKAGRISSEWERLFQEEVRHAHA' A
#
# COMPACT_ATOMS: atom_id res chain seq x y z
N MET A 1 -31.51 -3.92 7.87
CA MET A 1 -30.48 -4.00 8.93
C MET A 1 -29.44 -2.93 8.64
N PRO A 2 -29.09 -2.05 9.59
CA PRO A 2 -28.05 -1.05 9.35
C PRO A 2 -26.68 -1.74 9.33
N ILE A 3 -25.90 -1.47 8.29
CA ILE A 3 -24.54 -1.98 8.15
C ILE A 3 -23.66 -1.04 8.98
N THR A 4 -23.19 -1.50 10.13
CA THR A 4 -22.25 -0.73 10.96
C THR A 4 -20.86 -0.88 10.35
N ILE A 5 -20.31 0.19 9.78
CA ILE A 5 -18.91 0.22 9.31
C ILE A 5 -18.02 0.33 10.54
N PRO A 6 -17.12 -0.63 10.80
CA PRO A 6 -16.21 -0.54 11.94
C PRO A 6 -15.29 0.68 11.75
N SER A 7 -15.20 1.51 12.78
CA SER A 7 -14.27 2.63 12.84
C SER A 7 -12.84 2.07 12.93
N VAL A 8 -12.14 2.03 11.80
CA VAL A 8 -10.74 1.59 11.73
C VAL A 8 -9.87 2.67 12.37
N PRO A 9 -8.92 2.31 13.26
CA PRO A 9 -7.98 3.30 13.80
C PRO A 9 -7.17 3.92 12.67
N GLU A 10 -6.98 5.23 12.69
CA GLU A 10 -6.20 5.97 11.69
C GLU A 10 -4.85 6.40 12.27
N LYS A 11 -3.83 6.47 11.41
CA LYS A 11 -2.46 6.88 11.76
C LYS A 11 -1.96 7.92 10.77
N LEU A 12 -1.35 8.98 11.32
CA LEU A 12 -0.74 10.05 10.54
C LEU A 12 0.62 9.60 9.99
N CYS A 13 0.79 9.71 8.67
CA CYS A 13 2.09 9.53 8.04
C CYS A 13 2.98 10.75 8.30
N ARG A 14 4.16 10.54 8.88
CA ARG A 14 5.12 11.63 9.16
C ARG A 14 5.81 12.22 7.92
N LYS A 15 5.65 11.62 6.75
CA LYS A 15 6.28 12.09 5.50
C LYS A 15 5.33 12.90 4.64
N CYS A 16 4.13 12.39 4.35
CA CYS A 16 3.12 13.11 3.56
C CYS A 16 2.13 13.92 4.41
N GLY A 17 2.00 13.64 5.71
CA GLY A 17 1.07 14.36 6.59
C GLY A 17 -0.39 13.94 6.44
N GLU A 18 -0.68 12.83 5.76
CA GLU A 18 -2.04 12.31 5.59
C GLU A 18 -2.38 11.24 6.65
N LEU A 19 -3.66 11.16 6.99
CA LEU A 19 -4.24 10.12 7.84
C LEU A 19 -4.57 8.91 6.96
N TRP A 20 -3.99 7.77 7.31
CA TRP A 20 -4.24 6.50 6.66
C TRP A 20 -4.70 5.46 7.69
N PRO A 21 -5.48 4.44 7.30
CA PRO A 21 -5.82 3.35 8.19
C PRO A 21 -4.57 2.75 8.84
N ALA A 22 -4.60 2.61 10.16
CA ALA A 22 -3.52 2.03 10.97
C ALA A 22 -3.52 0.49 10.85
N ASP A 23 -3.47 0.02 9.60
CA ASP A 23 -3.39 -1.40 9.25
C ASP A 23 -2.02 -1.74 8.64
N THR A 24 -1.82 -3.02 8.38
CA THR A 24 -0.62 -3.53 7.73
C THR A 24 -0.63 -3.37 6.20
N GLU A 25 -1.72 -2.87 5.62
CA GLU A 25 -1.87 -2.59 4.19
C GLU A 25 -1.20 -1.26 3.84
N PHE A 26 -1.43 -0.21 4.65
CA PHE A 26 -0.85 1.12 4.45
C PHE A 26 0.44 1.34 5.23
N PHE A 27 0.66 0.66 6.35
CA PHE A 27 1.89 0.78 7.15
C PHE A 27 2.65 -0.54 7.25
N TYR A 28 3.98 -0.47 7.36
CA TYR A 28 4.78 -1.66 7.65
C TYR A 28 4.67 -2.06 9.11
N ARG A 29 4.54 -3.36 9.38
CA ARG A 29 4.65 -3.90 10.74
C ARG A 29 6.04 -3.59 11.32
N GLN A 30 6.07 -2.96 12.48
CA GLN A 30 7.27 -2.61 13.23
C GLN A 30 7.04 -2.97 14.70
N ALA A 31 7.30 -4.23 15.06
CA ALA A 31 7.10 -4.76 16.41
C ALA A 31 7.92 -4.02 17.49
N ALA A 32 8.97 -3.30 17.09
CA ALA A 32 9.79 -2.49 18.00
C ALA A 32 9.11 -1.17 18.45
N LYS A 33 7.99 -0.77 17.84
CA LYS A 33 7.25 0.45 18.19
C LYS A 33 6.05 0.14 19.08
N SER A 34 5.65 1.12 19.90
CA SER A 34 4.47 1.04 20.78
C SER A 34 3.21 0.54 20.04
N ASP A 35 2.99 1.02 18.82
CA ASP A 35 1.78 0.72 18.05
C ASP A 35 1.95 -0.48 17.11
N GLY A 36 3.12 -1.14 17.12
CA GLY A 36 3.43 -2.25 16.20
C GLY A 36 3.51 -1.86 14.72
N LEU A 37 3.42 -0.57 14.38
CA LEU A 37 3.36 -0.05 13.01
C LEU A 37 4.36 1.09 12.77
N GLY A 38 4.81 1.18 11.52
CA GLY A 38 5.65 2.25 11.02
C GLY A 38 5.06 3.65 11.20
N SER A 39 5.92 4.65 11.14
CA SER A 39 5.55 6.08 11.20
C SER A 39 5.33 6.71 9.83
N VAL A 40 5.54 5.92 8.76
CA VAL A 40 5.53 6.35 7.37
C VAL A 40 4.74 5.30 6.58
N CYS A 41 3.88 5.74 5.67
CA CYS A 41 3.10 4.83 4.82
C CYS A 41 3.99 4.10 3.80
N LYS A 42 3.49 2.99 3.24
CA LYS A 42 4.25 2.18 2.28
C LYS A 42 4.67 2.95 1.02
N ALA A 43 3.81 3.83 0.51
CA ALA A 43 4.11 4.68 -0.63
C ALA A 43 5.34 5.57 -0.33
N CYS A 44 5.27 6.30 0.78
CA CYS A 44 6.36 7.15 1.24
C CYS A 44 7.67 6.39 1.52
N TYR A 45 7.58 5.14 1.98
CA TYR A 45 8.72 4.26 2.19
C TYR A 45 9.34 3.78 0.87
N ALA A 46 8.53 3.49 -0.16
CA ALA A 46 9.00 3.05 -1.47
C ALA A 46 9.86 4.12 -2.19
N GLU A 47 9.55 5.39 -1.93
CA GLU A 47 10.31 6.55 -2.43
C GLU A 47 11.62 6.82 -1.68
N THR A 48 11.92 6.08 -0.59
CA THR A 48 13.18 6.30 0.12
C THR A 48 14.36 5.88 -0.76
N PRO A 49 15.48 6.63 -0.77
CA PRO A 49 16.60 6.37 -1.69
C PRO A 49 17.18 4.96 -1.52
N SER A 50 17.16 4.43 -0.30
CA SER A 50 17.62 3.08 0.02
C SER A 50 16.69 1.98 -0.52
N VAL A 51 15.40 2.25 -0.70
CA VAL A 51 14.43 1.33 -1.29
C VAL A 51 14.43 1.46 -2.81
N THR A 52 14.41 2.69 -3.33
CA THR A 52 14.46 2.95 -4.77
C THR A 52 15.72 2.38 -5.41
N ALA A 53 16.90 2.53 -4.77
CA ALA A 53 18.15 1.95 -5.25
C ALA A 53 18.09 0.41 -5.33
N ARG A 54 17.43 -0.25 -4.37
CA ARG A 54 17.21 -1.71 -4.39
C ARG A 54 16.19 -2.12 -5.45
N ASN A 55 15.13 -1.32 -5.62
CA ASN A 55 14.04 -1.62 -6.55
C ASN A 55 14.46 -1.46 -8.02
N ARG A 56 15.43 -0.58 -8.31
CA ARG A 56 16.03 -0.45 -9.66
C ARG A 56 16.54 -1.79 -10.21
N ASN A 57 17.02 -2.67 -9.34
CA ASN A 57 17.50 -4.00 -9.71
C ASN A 57 16.38 -5.05 -9.89
N LYS A 58 15.12 -4.69 -9.59
CA LYS A 58 13.95 -5.58 -9.59
C LYS A 58 12.90 -5.25 -10.67
N ALA A 59 13.06 -4.15 -11.40
CA ALA A 59 12.09 -3.60 -12.36
C ALA A 59 11.73 -4.50 -13.57
N GLY A 60 12.32 -5.70 -13.68
CA GLY A 60 12.11 -6.62 -14.81
C GLY A 60 11.20 -7.82 -14.53
N ARG A 61 10.51 -7.89 -13.37
CA ARG A 61 9.72 -9.09 -12.99
C ARG A 61 8.23 -8.78 -12.90
N ILE A 62 7.56 -8.67 -14.04
CA ILE A 62 6.09 -8.65 -14.13
C ILE A 62 5.63 -10.10 -13.93
N SER A 63 4.93 -10.39 -12.82
CA SER A 63 4.76 -11.77 -12.33
C SER A 63 3.36 -12.36 -12.47
N SER A 64 2.31 -11.59 -12.80
CA SER A 64 0.95 -12.06 -12.54
C SER A 64 0.08 -12.10 -13.79
N GLU A 65 -0.33 -13.32 -14.15
CA GLU A 65 -1.32 -13.64 -15.17
C GLU A 65 -2.69 -12.97 -14.93
N TRP A 66 -3.02 -12.66 -13.66
CA TRP A 66 -4.22 -11.93 -13.25
C TRP A 66 -4.28 -10.47 -13.74
N GLU A 67 -3.14 -9.83 -13.98
CA GLU A 67 -3.09 -8.45 -14.51
C GLU A 67 -3.43 -8.38 -16.00
N ARG A 68 -3.24 -9.49 -16.74
CA ARG A 68 -3.71 -9.63 -18.13
C ARG A 68 -5.23 -9.81 -18.20
N LEU A 69 -5.79 -10.61 -17.31
CA LEU A 69 -7.24 -10.87 -17.27
C LEU A 69 -8.04 -9.59 -16.96
N PHE A 70 -7.53 -8.76 -16.03
CA PHE A 70 -8.17 -7.49 -15.69
C PHE A 70 -8.22 -6.48 -16.86
N GLN A 71 -7.22 -6.49 -17.75
CA GLN A 71 -7.21 -5.61 -18.95
C GLN A 71 -8.14 -6.10 -20.07
N GLU A 72 -8.35 -7.41 -20.20
CA GLU A 72 -9.28 -7.96 -21.21
C GLU A 72 -10.74 -7.67 -20.89
N GLU A 73 -11.10 -7.57 -19.61
CA GLU A 73 -12.44 -7.24 -19.14
C GLU A 73 -12.78 -5.75 -19.36
N VAL A 74 -11.84 -4.84 -19.07
CA VAL A 74 -12.01 -3.40 -19.36
C VAL A 74 -12.13 -3.12 -20.86
N ARG A 75 -11.44 -3.88 -21.72
CA ARG A 75 -11.55 -3.75 -23.18
C ARG A 75 -12.91 -4.18 -23.72
N HIS A 76 -13.60 -5.11 -23.06
CA HIS A 76 -14.96 -5.55 -23.45
C HIS A 76 -16.07 -4.62 -22.96
N ALA A 77 -15.84 -3.83 -21.93
CA ALA A 77 -16.83 -2.90 -21.39
C ALA A 77 -16.98 -1.59 -22.21
N HIS A 78 -16.06 -1.32 -23.14
CA HIS A 78 -16.04 -0.12 -23.99
C HIS A 78 -16.37 -0.40 -25.47
N ALA A 79 -16.95 -1.57 -25.77
CA ALA A 79 -17.45 -1.92 -27.10
C ALA A 79 -18.94 -1.58 -27.25
#